data_AF-A0A327J7K9-F1
#
_entry.id   AF-A0A327J7K9-F1
#
_cell.length_a   1.000
_cell.length_b   1.000
_cell.length_c   1.000
_cell.angle_alpha   90.00
_cell.angle_beta   90.00
_cell.angle_gamma   90.00
#
_symmetry.space_group_name_H-M   'P 1'
#
loop_
_entity.id
_entity.type
_entity.pdbx_description
1 polymer ?
#
loop_
_entity_poly.entity_id
_entity_poly.type
_entity_poly.pdbx_seq_one_letter_code
_entity_poly.pdbx_strand_id
1 'polypeptide(L)'
;MNYLYKNYYGSGFIKNNPIPNDLDVAVGVDLGEFEYDGENPYKTSRAIVDKISTYHLYSHIVFLKSKKLFLMDKPAILKLNELERKKVSSMENIADGIEKAFNNDIQIVHSTKDYKGQNVNYTLVFKPDEIFVDDITPVFTYTSGISYNKTMSDFPRELTVVPDFYAKIKNTKTGEIKSVDLVEESFLGERFQISRRFFVPLIFTGNQSLKYLKSLDFLTNDEKYLDTRMFNYFRYVTEVQMYLDASVDPVKLLKRLHQCTDIISPALTQEQRDKIYTDIDETLSKPDIQTATDYLTIYKNIKFMTQNKFIMTKAEEFGYFKQWIVASNACLELLSKNSEYKDEVNDLLKIHNEILAQFRDMNSEIKLAELNKYLDNKDLNVYVACAKIINKNIDNTDKFMADFKILNDVFKKSGYHSMDLYWINKDTVYIARNEFTKTLTQKDILPLIKENGLPQVNYKLLNETKLLGNKKETVYVRYKSTEAENKYLKELEDKLLQDKKNFKIKRKYLF
;
A
#
# COMPACT_ATOMS: atom_id res chain seq x y z
N MET A 1 -2.88 -27.49 1.65
CA MET A 1 -2.08 -26.26 1.41
C MET A 1 -2.07 -25.52 2.72
N ASN A 2 -0.89 -25.19 3.26
CA ASN A 2 -0.81 -24.48 4.54
C ASN A 2 -0.71 -22.98 4.23
N TYR A 3 -1.66 -22.20 4.75
CA TYR A 3 -1.64 -20.75 4.60
C TYR A 3 -0.90 -20.15 5.77
N LEU A 4 -0.05 -19.20 5.46
CA LEU A 4 0.82 -18.60 6.43
C LEU A 4 0.45 -17.13 6.51
N TYR A 5 -0.10 -16.72 7.64
CA TYR A 5 -0.37 -15.31 7.88
C TYR A 5 0.97 -14.58 8.01
N LYS A 6 1.27 -13.59 7.16
CA LYS A 6 2.62 -13.01 7.00
C LYS A 6 2.77 -11.60 7.52
N ASN A 7 1.79 -10.73 7.30
CA ASN A 7 1.82 -9.38 7.85
C ASN A 7 0.43 -8.73 7.86
N TYR A 8 0.26 -7.73 8.71
CA TYR A 8 -0.82 -6.75 8.66
C TYR A 8 -0.23 -5.40 8.27
N TYR A 9 -0.78 -4.76 7.24
CA TYR A 9 -0.50 -3.36 6.92
C TYR A 9 -1.80 -2.57 7.06
N GLY A 10 -1.79 -1.59 7.92
CA GLY A 10 -2.95 -0.75 8.09
C GLY A 10 -2.59 0.38 9.03
N SER A 11 -3.17 1.54 8.80
CA SER A 11 -2.97 2.65 9.72
C SER A 11 -3.41 2.28 11.13
N GLY A 12 -4.36 1.36 11.32
CA GLY A 12 -4.79 0.89 12.65
C GLY A 12 -3.74 0.18 13.50
N PHE A 13 -2.55 -0.12 12.97
CA PHE A 13 -1.45 -0.75 13.71
C PHE A 13 -0.29 0.20 14.01
N ILE A 14 -0.45 1.46 13.61
CA ILE A 14 0.40 2.54 14.02
C ILE A 14 0.25 2.69 15.55
N LYS A 15 1.37 2.77 16.27
CA LYS A 15 1.35 2.99 17.73
C LYS A 15 0.53 4.25 18.03
N ASN A 16 -0.25 4.28 19.11
CA ASN A 16 -1.03 5.48 19.47
C ASN A 16 -1.85 6.08 18.28
N ASN A 17 -2.42 5.24 17.42
CA ASN A 17 -3.29 5.71 16.35
C ASN A 17 -4.77 5.48 16.69
N PRO A 18 -5.50 6.52 17.11
CA PRO A 18 -6.92 6.42 17.42
C PRO A 18 -7.80 6.32 16.16
N ILE A 19 -7.29 6.69 14.97
CA ILE A 19 -8.06 6.70 13.72
C ILE A 19 -7.50 5.68 12.72
N PRO A 20 -8.00 4.45 12.65
CA PRO A 20 -7.70 3.49 11.59
C PRO A 20 -8.56 3.76 10.35
N ASN A 21 -7.93 3.74 9.18
CA ASN A 21 -8.65 3.88 7.91
C ASN A 21 -9.05 2.49 7.37
N ASP A 22 -8.06 1.63 7.11
CA ASP A 22 -8.25 0.35 6.44
C ASP A 22 -7.30 -0.72 7.00
N LEU A 23 -7.72 -1.99 6.86
CA LEU A 23 -6.98 -3.18 7.26
C LEU A 23 -6.55 -3.95 6.01
N ASP A 24 -5.33 -3.73 5.55
CA ASP A 24 -4.73 -4.58 4.52
C ASP A 24 -3.94 -5.71 5.19
N VAL A 25 -4.06 -6.88 4.60
CA VAL A 25 -3.57 -8.13 5.16
C VAL A 25 -2.74 -8.83 4.12
N ALA A 26 -1.58 -9.34 4.52
CA ALA A 26 -0.76 -10.22 3.69
C ALA A 26 -0.91 -11.68 4.17
N VAL A 27 -1.43 -12.54 3.29
CA VAL A 27 -1.44 -13.98 3.48
C VAL A 27 -0.41 -14.59 2.54
N GLY A 28 0.62 -15.19 3.13
CA GLY A 28 1.61 -15.95 2.40
C GLY A 28 1.10 -17.29 1.94
N VAL A 29 1.32 -17.55 0.66
CA VAL A 29 0.89 -18.76 -0.01
C VAL A 29 2.09 -19.42 -0.66
N ASP A 30 2.55 -20.51 -0.06
CA ASP A 30 3.54 -21.41 -0.67
C ASP A 30 2.83 -22.28 -1.72
N LEU A 31 3.13 -22.03 -2.99
CA LEU A 31 2.57 -22.78 -4.10
C LEU A 31 3.20 -24.17 -4.26
N GLY A 32 4.36 -24.41 -3.64
CA GLY A 32 5.14 -25.64 -3.70
C GLY A 32 6.36 -25.55 -4.61
N GLU A 33 6.89 -26.73 -4.95
CA GLU A 33 8.00 -26.90 -5.89
C GLU A 33 7.47 -27.23 -7.28
N PHE A 34 8.04 -26.57 -8.30
CA PHE A 34 7.73 -26.74 -9.70
C PHE A 34 9.00 -27.11 -10.47
N GLU A 35 8.83 -27.93 -11.50
CA GLU A 35 9.93 -28.36 -12.36
C GLU A 35 10.06 -27.43 -13.57
N TYR A 36 11.29 -27.06 -13.90
CA TYR A 36 11.68 -26.37 -15.13
C TYR A 36 12.73 -27.22 -15.85
N ASP A 37 12.50 -27.55 -17.12
CA ASP A 37 13.39 -28.41 -17.90
C ASP A 37 14.61 -27.68 -18.49
N GLY A 38 14.78 -26.39 -18.17
CA GLY A 38 15.87 -25.54 -18.68
C GLY A 38 15.62 -24.94 -20.07
N GLU A 39 14.49 -25.26 -20.73
CA GLU A 39 14.21 -24.80 -22.10
C GLU A 39 12.78 -24.28 -22.30
N ASN A 40 11.79 -24.86 -21.62
CA ASN A 40 10.38 -24.54 -21.77
C ASN A 40 9.78 -24.03 -20.44
N PRO A 41 9.90 -22.73 -20.14
CA PRO A 41 9.35 -22.15 -18.92
C PRO A 41 7.81 -22.11 -18.92
N TYR A 42 7.15 -22.27 -20.08
CA TYR A 42 5.70 -22.14 -20.21
C TYR A 42 4.92 -23.28 -19.52
N LYS A 43 5.48 -24.50 -19.49
CA LYS A 43 4.85 -25.60 -18.76
C LYS A 43 4.85 -25.35 -17.25
N THR A 44 5.96 -24.82 -16.73
CA THR A 44 6.11 -24.42 -15.33
C THR A 44 5.17 -23.27 -15.00
N SER A 45 5.12 -22.24 -15.87
CA SER A 45 4.26 -21.07 -15.65
C SER A 45 2.78 -21.44 -15.62
N ARG A 46 2.31 -22.31 -16.52
CA ARG A 46 0.94 -22.84 -16.50
C ARG A 46 0.58 -23.50 -15.16
N ALA A 47 1.46 -24.36 -14.65
CA ALA A 47 1.22 -25.03 -13.38
C ALA A 47 1.14 -24.06 -12.19
N ILE A 48 1.99 -23.02 -12.20
CA ILE A 48 1.96 -21.93 -11.21
C ILE A 48 0.62 -21.17 -11.27
N VAL A 49 0.19 -20.73 -12.47
CA VAL A 49 -1.06 -19.98 -12.66
C VAL A 49 -2.30 -20.79 -12.25
N ASP A 50 -2.33 -22.08 -12.58
CA ASP A 50 -3.42 -22.97 -12.17
C ASP A 50 -3.47 -23.13 -10.63
N LYS A 51 -2.29 -23.13 -9.96
CA LYS A 51 -2.20 -23.19 -8.49
C LYS A 51 -2.70 -21.90 -7.83
N ILE A 52 -2.33 -20.74 -8.38
CA ILE A 52 -2.81 -19.42 -7.95
C ILE A 52 -4.33 -19.35 -8.09
N SER A 53 -4.86 -19.78 -9.24
CA SER A 53 -6.31 -19.77 -9.50
C SER A 53 -7.08 -20.65 -8.51
N THR A 54 -6.53 -21.83 -8.20
CA THR A 54 -7.08 -22.75 -7.19
C THR A 54 -7.10 -22.11 -5.80
N TYR A 55 -6.05 -21.38 -5.42
CA TYR A 55 -6.00 -20.66 -4.15
C TYR A 55 -7.11 -19.60 -4.04
N HIS A 56 -7.29 -18.78 -5.08
CA HIS A 56 -8.33 -17.75 -5.05
C HIS A 56 -9.73 -18.34 -4.91
N LEU A 57 -10.02 -19.45 -5.60
CA LEU A 57 -11.28 -20.16 -5.44
C LEU A 57 -11.46 -20.70 -4.01
N TYR A 58 -10.42 -21.30 -3.44
CA TYR A 58 -10.45 -21.79 -2.08
C TYR A 58 -10.70 -20.66 -1.06
N SER A 59 -10.03 -19.51 -1.23
CA SER A 59 -10.21 -18.35 -0.35
C SER A 59 -11.66 -17.87 -0.30
N HIS A 60 -12.35 -17.80 -1.45
CA HIS A 60 -13.76 -17.44 -1.52
C HIS A 60 -14.64 -18.45 -0.77
N ILE A 61 -14.36 -19.75 -0.91
CA ILE A 61 -15.10 -20.81 -0.20
C ILE A 61 -14.94 -20.68 1.32
N VAL A 62 -13.74 -20.32 1.80
CA VAL A 62 -13.50 -20.12 3.23
C VAL A 62 -14.34 -18.97 3.78
N PHE A 63 -14.39 -17.82 3.09
CA PHE A 63 -15.23 -16.70 3.52
C PHE A 63 -16.71 -17.06 3.52
N LEU A 64 -17.20 -17.76 2.49
CA LEU A 64 -18.59 -18.20 2.38
C LEU A 64 -19.01 -19.19 3.47
N LYS A 65 -18.09 -20.02 3.97
CA LYS A 65 -18.35 -21.01 5.03
C LYS A 65 -18.18 -20.46 6.45
N SER A 66 -17.76 -19.20 6.60
CA SER A 66 -17.56 -18.57 7.90
C SER A 66 -18.88 -18.42 8.66
N LYS A 67 -18.82 -18.51 10.00
CA LYS A 67 -19.95 -18.15 10.87
C LYS A 67 -20.20 -16.64 10.92
N LYS A 68 -19.18 -15.83 10.64
CA LYS A 68 -19.30 -14.37 10.53
C LYS A 68 -19.73 -13.99 9.12
N LEU A 69 -20.58 -12.98 8.99
CA LEU A 69 -20.98 -12.44 7.70
C LEU A 69 -19.81 -11.66 7.07
N PHE A 70 -19.34 -12.14 5.93
CA PHE A 70 -18.34 -11.47 5.10
C PHE A 70 -19.01 -11.06 3.79
N LEU A 71 -19.06 -9.76 3.53
CA LEU A 71 -19.55 -9.22 2.26
C LEU A 71 -18.41 -9.29 1.24
N MET A 72 -18.43 -10.25 0.33
CA MET A 72 -17.42 -10.36 -0.72
C MET A 72 -17.70 -9.36 -1.84
N ASP A 73 -16.65 -8.73 -2.39
CA ASP A 73 -16.74 -7.77 -3.49
C ASP A 73 -17.21 -8.39 -4.81
N LYS A 74 -17.00 -9.70 -5.01
CA LYS A 74 -17.46 -10.42 -6.20
C LYS A 74 -17.83 -11.88 -5.93
N PRO A 75 -18.76 -12.45 -6.72
CA PRO A 75 -19.00 -13.88 -6.75
C PRO A 75 -17.75 -14.65 -7.19
N ALA A 76 -17.59 -15.89 -6.70
CA ALA A 76 -16.49 -16.76 -7.09
C ALA A 76 -16.37 -16.95 -8.62
N ILE A 77 -17.51 -17.03 -9.34
CA ILE A 77 -17.51 -17.16 -10.81
C ILE A 77 -16.94 -15.93 -11.52
N LEU A 78 -17.19 -14.71 -11.01
CA LEU A 78 -16.59 -13.50 -11.59
C LEU A 78 -15.09 -13.45 -11.32
N LYS A 79 -14.64 -13.91 -10.14
CA LYS A 79 -13.21 -14.04 -9.86
C LYS A 79 -12.54 -15.06 -10.79
N LEU A 80 -13.18 -16.20 -11.05
CA LEU A 80 -12.67 -17.18 -12.02
C LEU A 80 -12.57 -16.60 -13.43
N ASN A 81 -13.59 -15.87 -13.88
CA ASN A 81 -13.58 -15.21 -15.18
C ASN A 81 -12.46 -14.16 -15.28
N GLU A 82 -12.18 -13.42 -14.21
CA GLU A 82 -11.06 -12.48 -14.13
C GLU A 82 -9.72 -13.19 -14.29
N LEU A 83 -9.51 -14.30 -13.56
CA LEU A 83 -8.29 -15.09 -13.62
C LEU A 83 -8.09 -15.73 -14.99
N GLU A 84 -9.14 -16.26 -15.61
CA GLU A 84 -9.06 -16.87 -16.94
C GLU A 84 -8.69 -15.83 -18.01
N ARG A 85 -9.22 -14.60 -17.93
CA ARG A 85 -8.87 -13.51 -18.85
C ARG A 85 -7.39 -13.12 -18.77
N LYS A 86 -6.78 -13.24 -17.58
CA LYS A 86 -5.37 -12.91 -17.33
C LYS A 86 -4.43 -14.10 -17.51
N LYS A 87 -4.97 -15.30 -17.75
CA LYS A 87 -4.22 -16.55 -17.74
C LYS A 87 -3.04 -16.55 -18.71
N VAL A 88 -3.27 -16.13 -19.96
CA VAL A 88 -2.25 -16.16 -21.01
C VAL A 88 -1.12 -15.18 -20.70
N SER A 89 -1.44 -13.92 -20.44
CA SER A 89 -0.45 -12.89 -20.09
C SER A 89 0.32 -13.24 -18.81
N SER A 90 -0.35 -13.84 -17.81
CA SER A 90 0.32 -14.29 -16.59
C SER A 90 1.30 -15.43 -16.86
N MET A 91 0.94 -16.38 -17.74
CA MET A 91 1.86 -17.45 -18.15
C MET A 91 3.07 -16.92 -18.91
N GLU A 92 2.89 -15.90 -19.76
CA GLU A 92 3.97 -15.24 -20.50
C GLU A 92 4.92 -14.48 -19.55
N ASN A 93 4.36 -13.68 -18.64
CA ASN A 93 5.13 -12.91 -17.66
C ASN A 93 5.89 -13.81 -16.67
N ILE A 94 5.27 -14.89 -16.20
CA ILE A 94 5.94 -15.87 -15.35
C ILE A 94 7.01 -16.62 -16.14
N ALA A 95 6.76 -16.96 -17.41
CA ALA A 95 7.74 -17.65 -18.24
C ALA A 95 9.01 -16.82 -18.45
N ASP A 96 8.86 -15.54 -18.83
CA ASP A 96 9.98 -14.59 -18.91
C ASP A 96 10.70 -14.46 -17.57
N GLY A 97 9.95 -14.29 -16.47
CA GLY A 97 10.52 -14.18 -15.12
C GLY A 97 11.33 -15.42 -14.70
N ILE A 98 10.90 -16.63 -15.09
CA ILE A 98 11.67 -17.87 -14.84
C ILE A 98 13.02 -17.80 -15.57
N GLU A 99 13.02 -17.43 -16.85
CA GLU A 99 14.26 -17.31 -17.62
C GLU A 99 15.19 -16.26 -16.99
N LYS A 100 14.66 -15.11 -16.59
CA LYS A 100 15.42 -14.05 -15.91
C LYS A 100 16.01 -14.53 -14.58
N ALA A 101 15.23 -15.21 -13.75
CA ALA A 101 15.67 -15.72 -12.47
C ALA A 101 16.83 -16.72 -12.60
N PHE A 102 16.77 -17.64 -13.57
CA PHE A 102 17.84 -18.62 -13.81
C PHE A 102 19.08 -18.02 -14.47
N ASN A 103 18.94 -16.93 -15.23
CA ASN A 103 20.06 -16.15 -15.76
C ASN A 103 20.62 -15.13 -14.78
N ASN A 104 20.06 -15.02 -13.56
CA ASN A 104 20.37 -13.99 -12.59
C ASN A 104 20.25 -12.55 -13.16
N ASP A 105 19.25 -12.36 -14.02
CA ASP A 105 18.93 -11.12 -14.71
C ASP A 105 17.66 -10.49 -14.11
N ILE A 106 17.45 -9.21 -14.36
CA ILE A 106 16.25 -8.48 -13.95
C ILE A 106 15.14 -8.66 -14.98
N GLN A 107 13.89 -8.70 -14.51
CA GLN A 107 12.72 -8.62 -15.38
C GLN A 107 12.22 -7.17 -15.42
N ILE A 108 11.90 -6.65 -16.60
CA ILE A 108 11.34 -5.30 -16.79
C ILE A 108 10.03 -5.43 -17.54
N VAL A 109 8.93 -5.06 -16.90
CA VAL A 109 7.58 -5.14 -17.46
C VAL A 109 7.03 -3.73 -17.66
N HIS A 110 6.44 -3.50 -18.84
CA HIS A 110 5.67 -2.29 -19.12
C HIS A 110 4.19 -2.61 -19.18
N SER A 111 3.38 -1.84 -18.46
CA SER A 111 1.92 -1.94 -18.50
C SER A 111 1.32 -0.58 -18.87
N THR A 112 0.24 -0.55 -19.64
CA THR A 112 -0.49 0.69 -19.93
C THR A 112 -1.86 0.59 -19.28
N LYS A 113 -2.20 1.55 -18.41
CA LYS A 113 -3.50 1.61 -17.72
C LYS A 113 -4.19 2.95 -17.96
N ASP A 114 -5.51 2.93 -18.07
CA ASP A 114 -6.30 4.17 -18.03
C ASP A 114 -6.27 4.76 -16.61
N TYR A 115 -5.88 6.02 -16.51
CA TYR A 115 -5.88 6.78 -15.28
C TYR A 115 -6.44 8.17 -15.54
N LYS A 116 -7.63 8.44 -14.99
CA LYS A 116 -8.36 9.71 -15.18
C LYS A 116 -8.58 10.07 -16.66
N GLY A 117 -8.91 9.08 -17.50
CA GLY A 117 -9.21 9.27 -18.92
C GLY A 117 -7.95 9.45 -19.79
N GLN A 118 -6.79 9.04 -19.29
CA GLN A 118 -5.53 9.06 -20.02
C GLN A 118 -4.82 7.72 -19.87
N ASN A 119 -4.31 7.19 -20.98
CA ASN A 119 -3.42 6.04 -20.93
C ASN A 119 -2.07 6.44 -20.34
N VAL A 120 -1.72 5.82 -19.22
CA VAL A 120 -0.45 6.00 -18.51
C VAL A 120 0.34 4.70 -18.58
N ASN A 121 1.58 4.79 -19.03
CA ASN A 121 2.54 3.69 -19.04
C ASN A 121 3.22 3.60 -17.68
N TYR A 122 3.19 2.42 -17.09
CA TYR A 122 3.89 2.04 -15.89
C TYR A 122 5.03 1.10 -16.26
N THR A 123 6.12 1.18 -15.50
CA THR A 123 7.24 0.25 -15.63
C THR A 123 7.53 -0.37 -14.27
N LEU A 124 7.67 -1.68 -14.28
CA LEU A 124 7.96 -2.48 -13.11
C LEU A 124 9.27 -3.20 -13.35
N VAL A 125 10.23 -2.98 -12.47
CA VAL A 125 11.51 -3.69 -12.46
C VAL A 125 11.41 -4.79 -11.41
N PHE A 126 11.87 -6.00 -11.68
CA PHE A 126 11.86 -7.12 -10.74
C PHE A 126 13.27 -7.68 -10.58
N LYS A 127 13.66 -7.94 -9.33
CA LYS A 127 14.93 -8.56 -8.99
C LYS A 127 14.98 -10.01 -9.50
N PRO A 128 16.17 -10.65 -9.59
CA PRO A 128 16.26 -12.04 -10.04
C PRO A 128 15.49 -13.06 -9.20
N ASP A 129 15.13 -12.74 -7.96
CA ASP A 129 14.29 -13.55 -7.07
C ASP A 129 12.81 -13.15 -7.09
N GLU A 130 12.41 -12.24 -8.00
CA GLU A 130 11.05 -11.74 -8.18
C GLU A 130 10.56 -12.06 -9.60
N ILE A 131 9.31 -12.50 -9.71
CA ILE A 131 8.68 -12.77 -11.00
C ILE A 131 7.34 -12.05 -11.03
N PHE A 132 7.07 -11.34 -12.11
CA PHE A 132 5.80 -10.66 -12.32
C PHE A 132 4.67 -11.65 -12.56
N VAL A 133 3.55 -11.43 -11.87
CA VAL A 133 2.26 -12.02 -12.16
C VAL A 133 1.29 -10.88 -12.42
N ASP A 134 0.43 -11.00 -13.45
CA ASP A 134 -0.54 -9.94 -13.73
C ASP A 134 -1.34 -9.61 -12.49
N ASP A 135 -1.66 -8.32 -12.31
CA ASP A 135 -2.50 -7.79 -11.24
C ASP A 135 -3.66 -8.74 -10.93
N ILE A 136 -3.62 -9.44 -9.79
CA ILE A 136 -4.73 -10.26 -9.34
C ILE A 136 -5.45 -9.46 -8.29
N THR A 137 -6.73 -9.14 -8.53
CA THR A 137 -7.42 -8.30 -7.54
C THR A 137 -7.40 -8.99 -6.16
N PRO A 138 -6.96 -8.29 -5.10
CA PRO A 138 -7.03 -8.78 -3.73
C PRO A 138 -8.44 -9.22 -3.36
N VAL A 139 -8.56 -10.00 -2.29
CA VAL A 139 -9.87 -10.29 -1.74
C VAL A 139 -10.33 -9.10 -0.91
N PHE A 140 -11.30 -8.35 -1.42
CA PHE A 140 -11.95 -7.26 -0.69
C PHE A 140 -13.21 -7.79 -0.01
N THR A 141 -13.33 -7.52 1.29
CA THR A 141 -14.53 -7.90 2.04
C THR A 141 -14.91 -6.89 3.11
N TYR A 142 -16.19 -6.86 3.48
CA TYR A 142 -16.66 -6.07 4.63
C TYR A 142 -17.18 -6.97 5.74
N THR A 143 -16.89 -6.60 6.99
CA THR A 143 -17.42 -7.30 8.16
C THR A 143 -17.54 -6.35 9.35
N SER A 144 -18.55 -6.57 10.20
CA SER A 144 -18.63 -5.96 11.54
C SER A 144 -17.68 -6.61 12.55
N GLY A 145 -16.97 -7.67 12.15
CA GLY A 145 -16.02 -8.38 13.00
C GLY A 145 -14.68 -7.67 13.25
N ILE A 146 -14.51 -6.43 12.76
CA ILE A 146 -13.27 -5.66 12.85
C ILE A 146 -13.51 -4.44 13.74
N SER A 147 -12.86 -4.43 14.90
CA SER A 147 -12.75 -3.27 15.77
C SER A 147 -11.27 -3.01 16.03
N TYR A 148 -10.88 -1.75 15.99
CA TYR A 148 -9.48 -1.33 16.08
C TYR A 148 -9.14 -0.70 17.44
N ASN A 149 -10.11 -0.07 18.10
CA ASN A 149 -10.01 0.42 19.48
C ASN A 149 -11.42 0.60 20.08
N LYS A 150 -11.48 0.89 21.39
CA LYS A 150 -12.73 0.97 22.15
C LYS A 150 -13.58 2.21 21.87
N THR A 151 -13.02 3.24 21.26
CA THR A 151 -13.67 4.56 21.08
C THR A 151 -14.26 4.76 19.70
N MET A 152 -14.02 3.84 18.77
CA MET A 152 -14.54 3.93 17.41
C MET A 152 -15.99 3.52 17.29
N SER A 153 -16.67 4.17 16.35
CA SER A 153 -18.02 3.80 15.94
C SER A 153 -18.06 2.37 15.39
N ASP A 154 -19.03 1.60 15.85
CA ASP A 154 -19.27 0.23 15.39
C ASP A 154 -20.08 0.23 14.08
N PHE A 155 -19.41 -0.11 12.98
CA PHE A 155 -20.03 -0.32 11.68
C PHE A 155 -19.20 -1.29 10.83
N PRO A 156 -19.76 -1.93 9.80
CA PRO A 156 -19.01 -2.86 8.96
C PRO A 156 -17.83 -2.17 8.26
N ARG A 157 -16.61 -2.71 8.40
CA ARG A 157 -15.40 -2.09 7.81
C ARG A 157 -14.78 -2.98 6.76
N GLU A 158 -14.05 -2.35 5.86
CA GLU A 158 -13.29 -3.02 4.81
C GLU A 158 -12.11 -3.81 5.39
N LEU A 159 -11.89 -4.98 4.81
CA LEU A 159 -10.73 -5.83 4.98
C LEU A 159 -10.25 -6.23 3.60
N THR A 160 -8.99 -5.90 3.31
CA THR A 160 -8.32 -6.28 2.08
C THR A 160 -7.35 -7.39 2.38
N VAL A 161 -7.57 -8.59 1.83
CA VAL A 161 -6.67 -9.73 1.95
C VAL A 161 -5.88 -9.91 0.66
N VAL A 162 -4.59 -9.65 0.78
CA VAL A 162 -3.59 -9.70 -0.28
C VAL A 162 -2.82 -11.02 -0.18
N PRO A 163 -2.87 -11.88 -1.21
CA PRO A 163 -1.99 -13.02 -1.26
C PRO A 163 -0.58 -12.58 -1.67
N ASP A 164 0.41 -13.05 -0.92
CA ASP A 164 1.81 -13.03 -1.37
C ASP A 164 2.18 -14.47 -1.76
N PHE A 165 2.44 -14.70 -3.04
CA PHE A 165 2.71 -16.05 -3.56
C PHE A 165 4.21 -16.33 -3.65
N TYR A 166 4.58 -17.57 -3.35
CA TYR A 166 5.97 -18.04 -3.35
C TYR A 166 6.04 -19.37 -4.06
N ALA A 167 7.06 -19.55 -4.89
CA ALA A 167 7.30 -20.80 -5.58
C ALA A 167 8.77 -21.20 -5.48
N LYS A 168 9.04 -22.50 -5.43
CA LYS A 168 10.37 -23.05 -5.69
C LYS A 168 10.39 -23.61 -7.09
N ILE A 169 11.38 -23.24 -7.87
CA ILE A 169 11.52 -23.70 -9.25
C ILE A 169 12.84 -24.46 -9.34
N LYS A 170 12.74 -25.75 -9.65
CA LYS A 170 13.88 -26.65 -9.78
C LYS A 170 14.19 -26.84 -11.26
N ASN A 171 15.39 -26.45 -11.67
CA ASN A 171 15.90 -26.82 -12.98
C ASN A 171 16.27 -28.31 -12.95
N THR A 172 15.57 -29.13 -13.73
CA THR A 172 15.74 -30.58 -13.72
C THR A 172 17.03 -31.03 -14.41
N LYS A 173 17.64 -30.18 -15.24
CA LYS A 173 18.93 -30.45 -15.90
C LYS A 173 20.11 -30.14 -14.99
N THR A 174 20.08 -29.02 -14.27
CA THR A 174 21.21 -28.57 -13.43
C THR A 174 21.06 -28.95 -11.96
N GLY A 175 19.84 -29.27 -11.51
CA GLY A 175 19.50 -29.47 -10.10
C GLY A 175 19.40 -28.18 -9.29
N GLU A 176 19.65 -27.01 -9.90
CA GLU A 176 19.54 -25.71 -9.25
C GLU A 176 18.09 -25.41 -8.86
N ILE A 177 17.88 -24.89 -7.65
CA ILE A 177 16.57 -24.47 -7.16
C ILE A 177 16.58 -22.98 -6.90
N LYS A 178 15.70 -22.24 -7.57
CA LYS A 178 15.41 -20.83 -7.29
C LYS A 178 14.16 -20.75 -6.42
N SER A 179 14.23 -20.02 -5.32
CA SER A 179 13.04 -19.58 -4.58
C SER A 179 12.67 -18.21 -5.12
N VAL A 180 11.44 -18.07 -5.63
CA VAL A 180 10.97 -16.85 -6.27
C VAL A 180 9.71 -16.33 -5.58
N ASP A 181 9.66 -15.02 -5.40
CA ASP A 181 8.46 -14.29 -5.05
C ASP A 181 7.67 -13.98 -6.31
N LEU A 182 6.39 -14.32 -6.30
CA LEU A 182 5.47 -13.97 -7.36
C LEU A 182 4.80 -12.65 -6.99
N VAL A 183 5.09 -11.61 -7.77
CA VAL A 183 4.82 -10.22 -7.43
C VAL A 183 3.73 -9.68 -8.33
N GLU A 184 2.66 -9.20 -7.71
CA GLU A 184 1.55 -8.56 -8.39
C GLU A 184 1.77 -7.06 -8.56
N GLU A 185 1.23 -6.49 -9.63
CA GLU A 185 1.12 -5.06 -9.82
C GLU A 185 -0.16 -4.54 -9.15
N SER A 186 -0.06 -3.40 -8.47
CA SER A 186 -1.24 -2.70 -7.94
C SER A 186 -2.00 -1.95 -9.05
N PHE A 187 -3.25 -1.59 -8.77
CA PHE A 187 -4.05 -0.74 -9.65
C PHE A 187 -3.37 0.59 -10.04
N LEU A 188 -2.44 1.09 -9.21
CA LEU A 188 -1.68 2.34 -9.45
C LEU A 188 -0.28 2.10 -10.05
N GLY A 189 0.00 0.89 -10.53
CA GLY A 189 1.29 0.49 -11.10
C GLY A 189 2.46 0.54 -10.13
N GLU A 190 2.19 0.48 -8.83
CA GLU A 190 3.17 0.16 -7.80
C GLU A 190 3.20 -1.35 -7.53
N ARG A 191 4.32 -1.90 -7.05
CA ARG A 191 4.39 -3.31 -6.61
C ARG A 191 3.48 -3.56 -5.41
N PHE A 192 2.67 -4.61 -5.46
CA PHE A 192 1.75 -4.98 -4.39
C PHE A 192 2.38 -6.08 -3.51
N GLN A 193 3.28 -5.70 -2.60
CA GLN A 193 3.97 -6.63 -1.69
C GLN A 193 3.86 -6.16 -0.23
N ILE A 194 2.75 -6.51 0.42
CA ILE A 194 2.48 -6.04 1.78
C ILE A 194 3.43 -6.69 2.80
N SER A 195 3.78 -7.98 2.64
CA SER A 195 4.73 -8.66 3.55
C SER A 195 6.11 -8.00 3.63
N ARG A 196 6.47 -7.20 2.63
CA ARG A 196 7.79 -6.54 2.53
C ARG A 196 7.79 -5.09 3.00
N ARG A 197 6.63 -4.55 3.39
CA ARG A 197 6.59 -3.25 4.07
C ARG A 197 7.19 -3.42 5.46
N PHE A 198 8.16 -2.57 5.81
CA PHE A 198 8.89 -2.60 7.09
C PHE A 198 7.98 -2.37 8.32
N PHE A 199 6.67 -2.20 8.14
CA PHE A 199 5.73 -2.25 9.26
C PHE A 199 5.76 -3.62 9.91
N VAL A 200 6.40 -3.61 11.07
CA VAL A 200 6.50 -4.68 12.05
C VAL A 200 5.12 -5.27 12.28
N PRO A 201 4.97 -6.58 12.14
CA PRO A 201 3.70 -7.23 12.38
C PRO A 201 3.24 -7.04 13.83
N LEU A 202 2.02 -6.56 14.00
CA LEU A 202 1.30 -6.70 15.27
C LEU A 202 0.50 -8.02 15.24
N ILE A 203 0.83 -8.87 16.21
CA ILE A 203 0.10 -10.02 16.73
C ILE A 203 -0.19 -11.13 15.70
N PHE A 204 0.69 -12.14 15.67
CA PHE A 204 0.32 -13.45 15.16
C PHE A 204 -0.13 -14.37 16.28
N THR A 205 -1.29 -14.98 16.10
CA THR A 205 -1.70 -16.16 16.86
C THR A 205 -1.19 -17.41 16.14
N GLY A 206 -0.23 -18.14 16.73
CA GLY A 206 0.16 -19.48 16.30
C GLY A 206 1.65 -19.68 15.92
N ASN A 207 2.14 -20.91 16.10
CA ASN A 207 3.55 -21.28 15.89
C ASN A 207 4.04 -21.14 14.43
N GLN A 208 3.14 -21.24 13.45
CA GLN A 208 3.51 -21.19 12.02
C GLN A 208 3.96 -19.80 11.58
N SER A 209 3.24 -18.75 11.97
CA SER A 209 3.60 -17.37 11.65
C SER A 209 4.91 -16.93 12.31
N LEU A 210 5.17 -17.34 13.56
CA LEU A 210 6.45 -17.06 14.22
C LEU A 210 7.63 -17.72 13.50
N LYS A 211 7.47 -18.97 13.05
CA LYS A 211 8.51 -19.69 12.30
C LYS A 211 8.83 -18.99 10.98
N TYR A 212 7.83 -18.44 10.30
CA TYR A 212 8.03 -17.69 9.07
C TYR A 212 8.66 -16.32 9.27
N LEU A 213 8.25 -15.56 10.27
CA LEU A 213 8.93 -14.29 10.56
C LEU A 213 10.42 -14.52 10.72
N LYS A 214 10.81 -15.55 11.47
CA LYS A 214 12.21 -15.94 11.62
C LYS A 214 12.88 -16.39 10.32
N SER A 215 12.12 -16.77 9.29
CA SER A 215 12.64 -17.11 7.96
C SER A 215 12.58 -15.95 6.95
N LEU A 216 12.08 -14.77 7.33
CA LEU A 216 12.15 -13.59 6.46
C LEU A 216 13.62 -13.20 6.31
N ASP A 217 14.11 -13.23 5.07
CA ASP A 217 15.51 -12.92 4.75
C ASP A 217 15.98 -11.57 5.30
N PHE A 218 15.13 -10.54 5.29
CA PHE A 218 15.49 -9.25 5.85
C PHE A 218 15.62 -9.27 7.38
N LEU A 219 15.06 -10.25 8.10
CA LEU A 219 15.29 -10.41 9.54
C LEU A 219 16.58 -11.19 9.85
N THR A 220 17.14 -11.93 8.88
CA THR A 220 18.36 -12.72 9.06
C THR A 220 19.58 -12.11 8.36
N ASN A 221 19.38 -11.29 7.32
CA ASN A 221 20.40 -10.56 6.58
C ASN A 221 20.34 -9.06 6.94
N ASP A 222 21.47 -8.49 7.37
CA ASP A 222 21.58 -7.10 7.84
C ASP A 222 21.46 -6.08 6.69
N GLU A 223 22.00 -6.37 5.52
CA GLU A 223 21.89 -5.52 4.33
C GLU A 223 20.45 -5.45 3.84
N LYS A 224 19.80 -6.61 3.65
CA LYS A 224 18.37 -6.68 3.26
C LYS A 224 17.47 -5.99 4.30
N TYR A 225 17.82 -6.06 5.58
CA TYR A 225 17.09 -5.35 6.65
C TYR A 225 17.14 -3.84 6.44
N LEU A 226 18.34 -3.30 6.30
CA LEU A 226 18.59 -1.86 6.16
C LEU A 226 17.96 -1.35 4.87
N ASP A 227 18.16 -2.03 3.74
CA ASP A 227 17.57 -1.67 2.46
C ASP A 227 16.05 -1.55 2.54
N THR A 228 15.39 -2.59 3.07
CA THR A 228 13.92 -2.61 3.18
C THR A 228 13.42 -1.52 4.13
N ARG A 229 14.13 -1.32 5.25
CA ARG A 229 13.79 -0.30 6.26
C ARG A 229 13.88 1.11 5.66
N MET A 230 15.02 1.41 5.05
CA MET A 230 15.32 2.73 4.51
C MET A 230 14.46 3.03 3.27
N PHE A 231 14.25 2.06 2.38
CA PHE A 231 13.33 2.20 1.25
C PHE A 231 11.92 2.63 1.69
N ASN A 232 11.35 1.96 2.70
CA ASN A 232 10.03 2.32 3.23
C ASN A 232 10.04 3.71 3.87
N TYR A 233 11.06 4.03 4.67
CA TYR A 233 11.20 5.36 5.27
C TYR A 233 11.27 6.47 4.22
N PHE A 234 12.10 6.33 3.19
CA PHE A 234 12.22 7.33 2.12
C PHE A 234 10.93 7.51 1.35
N ARG A 235 10.23 6.42 1.05
CA ARG A 235 8.88 6.46 0.47
C ARG A 235 7.95 7.33 1.32
N TYR A 236 7.90 7.11 2.64
CA TYR A 236 7.03 7.91 3.49
C TYR A 236 7.49 9.35 3.65
N VAL A 237 8.80 9.66 3.62
CA VAL A 237 9.29 11.05 3.58
C VAL A 237 8.74 11.77 2.35
N THR A 238 8.80 11.14 1.17
CA THR A 238 8.23 11.69 -0.07
C THR A 238 6.71 11.81 0.02
N GLU A 239 6.01 10.80 0.55
CA GLU A 239 4.55 10.89 0.73
C GLU A 239 4.18 12.04 1.68
N VAL A 240 4.93 12.25 2.77
CA VAL A 240 4.74 13.42 3.65
C VAL A 240 4.91 14.71 2.86
N GLN A 241 6.00 14.88 2.11
CA GLN A 241 6.23 16.07 1.28
C GLN A 241 5.07 16.34 0.30
N MET A 242 4.54 15.28 -0.32
CA MET A 242 3.38 15.39 -1.21
C MET A 242 2.11 15.84 -0.48
N TYR A 243 1.91 15.38 0.75
CA TYR A 243 0.74 15.75 1.55
C TYR A 243 0.89 17.10 2.26
N LEU A 244 2.10 17.65 2.39
CA LEU A 244 2.32 19.00 2.93
C LEU A 244 1.72 20.09 2.03
N ASP A 245 1.74 19.91 0.72
CA ASP A 245 1.19 20.85 -0.27
C ASP A 245 -0.26 20.53 -0.71
N ALA A 246 -0.92 19.57 -0.06
CA ALA A 246 -2.29 19.18 -0.41
C ALA A 246 -3.20 19.30 0.83
N SER A 247 -4.01 20.36 0.85
CA SER A 247 -5.05 20.67 1.83
C SER A 247 -6.18 19.62 1.99
N VAL A 248 -5.96 18.37 1.55
CA VAL A 248 -7.01 17.39 1.23
C VAL A 248 -6.96 16.12 2.09
N ASP A 249 -5.80 15.69 2.61
CA ASP A 249 -5.73 14.44 3.41
C ASP A 249 -4.84 14.54 4.68
N PRO A 250 -5.22 15.41 5.64
CA PRO A 250 -4.45 15.65 6.86
C PRO A 250 -4.24 14.41 7.75
N VAL A 251 -5.23 13.51 7.84
CA VAL A 251 -5.07 12.27 8.62
C VAL A 251 -4.01 11.38 7.99
N LYS A 252 -3.95 11.28 6.67
CA LYS A 252 -2.92 10.52 5.98
C LYS A 252 -1.54 11.15 6.14
N LEU A 253 -1.43 12.48 6.10
CA LEU A 253 -0.18 13.20 6.43
C LEU A 253 0.36 12.80 7.81
N LEU A 254 -0.47 12.94 8.86
CA LEU A 254 -0.10 12.59 10.23
C LEU A 254 0.31 11.12 10.37
N LYS A 255 -0.40 10.23 9.67
CA LYS A 255 -0.04 8.81 9.61
C LYS A 255 1.30 8.59 8.93
N ARG A 256 1.61 9.27 7.83
CA ARG A 256 2.92 9.12 7.17
C ARG A 256 4.05 9.66 8.03
N LEU A 257 3.83 10.76 8.75
CA LEU A 257 4.77 11.26 9.76
C LEU A 257 5.03 10.23 10.86
N HIS A 258 3.96 9.63 11.39
CA HIS A 258 4.09 8.57 12.39
C HIS A 258 4.86 7.38 11.84
N GLN A 259 4.56 6.97 10.61
CA GLN A 259 5.19 5.83 9.97
C GLN A 259 6.68 6.07 9.71
N CYS A 260 7.07 7.26 9.26
CA CYS A 260 8.46 7.68 9.21
C CYS A 260 9.14 7.56 10.58
N THR A 261 8.50 8.12 11.61
CA THR A 261 9.02 8.14 12.99
C THR A 261 9.24 6.73 13.53
N ASP A 262 8.27 5.83 13.34
CA ASP A 262 8.38 4.43 13.74
C ASP A 262 9.59 3.75 13.09
N ILE A 263 9.75 3.94 11.78
CA ILE A 263 10.81 3.29 11.01
C ILE A 263 12.19 3.78 11.45
N ILE A 264 12.39 5.08 11.69
CA ILE A 264 13.70 5.61 12.10
C ILE A 264 13.81 5.86 13.60
N SER A 265 12.86 5.37 14.40
CA SER A 265 12.79 5.62 15.84
C SER A 265 14.13 5.38 16.57
N PRO A 266 14.92 4.31 16.30
CA PRO A 266 16.20 4.11 16.99
C PRO A 266 17.25 5.19 16.73
N ALA A 267 17.11 5.92 15.62
CA ALA A 267 18.02 7.00 15.23
C ALA A 267 17.72 8.33 15.96
N LEU A 268 16.48 8.50 16.41
CA LEU A 268 15.99 9.70 17.08
C LEU A 268 16.36 9.71 18.58
N THR A 269 16.33 10.87 19.22
CA THR A 269 16.36 10.94 20.69
C THR A 269 15.03 10.49 21.28
N GLN A 270 15.01 10.06 22.55
CA GLN A 270 13.76 9.72 23.23
C GLN A 270 12.79 10.90 23.24
N GLU A 271 13.29 12.10 23.51
CA GLU A 271 12.52 13.34 23.48
C GLU A 271 11.89 13.62 22.11
N GLN A 272 12.66 13.48 21.02
CA GLN A 272 12.14 13.67 19.66
C GLN A 272 11.03 12.66 19.34
N ARG A 273 11.23 11.38 19.68
CA ARG A 273 10.23 10.34 19.46
C ARG A 273 8.95 10.62 20.23
N ASP A 274 9.08 10.86 21.53
CA ASP A 274 7.94 11.02 22.43
C ASP A 274 7.15 12.27 22.04
N LYS A 275 7.84 13.36 21.72
CA LYS A 275 7.21 14.56 21.16
C LYS A 275 6.37 14.22 19.93
N ILE A 276 6.97 13.64 18.88
CA ILE A 276 6.24 13.36 17.62
C ILE A 276 5.05 12.42 17.88
N TYR A 277 5.22 11.38 18.70
CA TYR A 277 4.13 10.47 19.03
C TYR A 277 2.99 11.13 19.79
N THR A 278 3.31 11.93 20.82
CA THR A 278 2.31 12.68 21.60
C THR A 278 1.59 13.67 20.72
N ASP A 279 2.32 14.40 19.87
CA ASP A 279 1.77 15.42 18.99
C ASP A 279 0.75 14.85 18.00
N ILE A 280 1.04 13.68 17.45
CA ILE A 280 0.15 12.95 16.55
C ILE A 280 -1.04 12.37 17.31
N ASP A 281 -0.83 11.75 18.47
CA ASP A 281 -1.89 11.14 19.29
C ASP A 281 -2.89 12.17 19.81
N GLU A 282 -2.41 13.30 20.35
CA GLU A 282 -3.24 14.41 20.82
C GLU A 282 -4.15 14.94 19.71
N THR A 283 -3.62 15.04 18.49
CA THR A 283 -4.36 15.55 17.34
C THR A 283 -5.36 14.52 16.84
N LEU A 284 -4.91 13.30 16.54
CA LEU A 284 -5.76 12.24 16.01
C LEU A 284 -6.83 11.78 17.03
N SER A 285 -6.62 11.99 18.33
CA SER A 285 -7.60 11.63 19.38
C SER A 285 -8.77 12.61 19.47
N LYS A 286 -8.75 13.72 18.71
CA LYS A 286 -9.85 14.69 18.71
C LYS A 286 -11.14 14.07 18.16
N PRO A 287 -12.27 14.14 18.90
CA PRO A 287 -13.53 13.51 18.49
C PRO A 287 -14.02 13.94 17.10
N ASP A 288 -13.85 15.21 16.73
CA ASP A 288 -14.30 15.71 15.43
C ASP A 288 -13.47 15.15 14.26
N ILE A 289 -12.17 14.92 14.46
CA ILE A 289 -11.32 14.28 13.44
C ILE A 289 -11.73 12.81 13.26
N GLN A 290 -11.93 12.08 14.36
CA GLN A 290 -12.41 10.69 14.32
C GLN A 290 -13.79 10.61 13.63
N THR A 291 -14.71 11.49 13.98
CA THR A 291 -16.08 11.51 13.45
C THR A 291 -16.10 11.85 11.96
N ALA A 292 -15.34 12.85 11.52
CA ALA A 292 -15.20 13.18 10.11
C ALA A 292 -14.54 12.04 9.30
N THR A 293 -13.57 11.35 9.90
CA THR A 293 -12.91 10.21 9.25
C THR A 293 -13.83 9.00 9.13
N ASP A 294 -14.59 8.69 10.18
CA ASP A 294 -15.60 7.62 10.15
C ASP A 294 -16.65 7.93 9.08
N TYR A 295 -17.16 9.16 8.98
CA TYR A 295 -18.06 9.57 7.91
C TYR A 295 -17.47 9.34 6.52
N LEU A 296 -16.21 9.74 6.30
CA LEU A 296 -15.52 9.56 5.03
C LEU A 296 -15.35 8.07 4.67
N THR A 297 -14.99 7.22 5.63
CA THR A 297 -14.90 5.77 5.44
C THR A 297 -16.26 5.17 5.10
N ILE A 298 -17.33 5.59 5.78
CA ILE A 298 -18.69 5.13 5.49
C ILE A 298 -19.11 5.54 4.08
N TYR A 299 -18.84 6.79 3.68
CA TYR A 299 -19.12 7.28 2.34
C TYR A 299 -18.40 6.45 1.26
N LYS A 300 -17.12 6.13 1.46
CA LYS A 300 -16.35 5.26 0.56
C LYS A 300 -16.97 3.87 0.44
N ASN A 301 -17.37 3.27 1.56
CA ASN A 301 -18.02 1.96 1.57
C ASN A 301 -19.34 2.01 0.78
N ILE A 302 -20.18 3.03 1.03
CA ILE A 302 -21.43 3.24 0.28
C ILE A 302 -21.15 3.36 -1.22
N LYS A 303 -20.22 4.22 -1.61
CA LYS A 303 -19.83 4.42 -3.01
C LYS A 303 -19.36 3.12 -3.65
N PHE A 304 -18.46 2.38 -3.02
CA PHE A 304 -17.94 1.12 -3.55
C PHE A 304 -19.05 0.11 -3.85
N MET A 305 -20.01 -0.05 -2.95
CA MET A 305 -21.12 -0.99 -3.18
C MET A 305 -22.03 -0.57 -4.33
N THR A 306 -22.20 0.73 -4.57
CA THR A 306 -23.00 1.22 -5.71
C THR A 306 -22.37 0.91 -7.07
N GLN A 307 -21.13 0.42 -7.10
CA GLN A 307 -20.48 0.00 -8.35
C GLN A 307 -20.95 -1.37 -8.83
N ASN A 308 -21.57 -2.18 -7.95
CA ASN A 308 -21.92 -3.57 -8.27
C ASN A 308 -23.19 -4.03 -7.55
N LYS A 309 -24.22 -4.38 -8.33
CA LYS A 309 -25.51 -4.88 -7.82
C LYS A 309 -25.37 -6.12 -6.92
N PHE A 310 -24.44 -7.02 -7.21
CA PHE A 310 -24.20 -8.18 -6.35
C PHE A 310 -23.81 -7.75 -4.93
N ILE A 311 -22.87 -6.81 -4.82
CA ILE A 311 -22.42 -6.30 -3.52
C ILE A 311 -23.57 -5.59 -2.81
N MET A 312 -24.30 -4.74 -3.54
CA MET A 312 -25.45 -4.02 -2.99
C MET A 312 -26.51 -4.98 -2.43
N THR A 313 -26.92 -6.00 -3.20
CA THR A 313 -27.89 -7.01 -2.74
C THR A 313 -27.39 -7.73 -1.49
N LYS A 314 -26.11 -8.12 -1.44
CA LYS A 314 -25.55 -8.78 -0.26
C LYS A 314 -25.44 -7.84 0.95
N ALA A 315 -25.12 -6.57 0.74
CA ALA A 315 -25.06 -5.58 1.80
C ALA A 315 -26.44 -5.29 2.39
N GLU A 316 -27.50 -5.32 1.56
CA GLU A 316 -28.89 -5.24 2.01
C GLU A 316 -29.30 -6.50 2.79
N GLU A 317 -29.03 -7.70 2.26
CA GLU A 317 -29.30 -8.97 2.94
C GLU A 317 -28.64 -9.03 4.33
N PHE A 318 -27.41 -8.53 4.46
CA PHE A 318 -26.66 -8.50 5.72
C PHE A 318 -26.99 -7.28 6.60
N GLY A 319 -27.81 -6.35 6.11
CA GLY A 319 -28.16 -5.11 6.81
C GLY A 319 -27.00 -4.12 6.96
N TYR A 320 -25.90 -4.30 6.23
CA TYR A 320 -24.71 -3.43 6.30
C TYR A 320 -25.00 -2.02 5.77
N PHE A 321 -25.79 -1.90 4.69
CA PHE A 321 -26.23 -0.60 4.18
C PHE A 321 -26.93 0.24 5.26
N LYS A 322 -27.89 -0.37 5.96
CA LYS A 322 -28.60 0.29 7.06
C LYS A 322 -27.65 0.71 8.18
N GLN A 323 -26.69 -0.14 8.55
CA GLN A 323 -25.70 0.19 9.57
C GLN A 323 -24.84 1.39 9.18
N TRP A 324 -24.36 1.44 7.93
CA TRP A 324 -23.61 2.58 7.40
C TRP A 324 -24.42 3.86 7.41
N ILE A 325 -25.67 3.83 6.95
CA ILE A 325 -26.56 5.01 6.97
C ILE A 325 -26.82 5.52 8.40
N VAL A 326 -27.03 4.62 9.37
CA VAL A 326 -27.22 5.00 10.77
C VAL A 326 -25.94 5.61 11.33
N ALA A 327 -24.78 5.02 11.04
CA ALA A 327 -23.49 5.53 11.50
C ALA A 327 -23.14 6.88 10.86
N SER A 328 -23.43 7.09 9.57
CA SER A 328 -23.17 8.39 8.92
C SER A 328 -24.09 9.48 9.45
N ASN A 329 -25.37 9.18 9.71
CA ASN A 329 -26.29 10.10 10.41
C ASN A 329 -25.74 10.51 11.78
N ALA A 330 -25.28 9.54 12.58
CA ALA A 330 -24.71 9.81 13.90
C ALA A 330 -23.46 10.71 13.79
N CYS A 331 -22.60 10.49 12.79
CA CYS A 331 -21.45 11.35 12.54
C CYS A 331 -21.86 12.80 12.25
N LEU A 332 -22.85 13.00 11.37
CA LEU A 332 -23.34 14.34 11.01
C LEU A 332 -24.03 15.04 12.18
N GLU A 333 -24.79 14.30 13.00
CA GLU A 333 -25.40 14.84 14.22
C GLU A 333 -24.33 15.34 15.21
N LEU A 334 -23.29 14.54 15.45
CA LEU A 334 -22.18 14.94 16.32
C LEU A 334 -21.47 16.18 15.80
N LEU A 335 -21.09 16.20 14.51
CA LEU A 335 -20.42 17.34 13.90
C LEU A 335 -21.29 18.61 13.88
N SER A 336 -22.61 18.47 13.73
CA SER A 336 -23.55 19.61 13.73
C SER A 336 -23.60 20.40 15.04
N LYS A 337 -23.16 19.79 16.15
CA LYS A 337 -23.09 20.46 17.46
C LYS A 337 -22.03 21.56 17.49
N ASN A 338 -21.05 21.50 16.60
CA ASN A 338 -20.03 22.52 16.45
C ASN A 338 -20.42 23.50 15.35
N SER A 339 -20.76 24.74 15.73
CA SER A 339 -21.20 25.78 14.80
C SER A 339 -20.14 26.20 13.79
N GLU A 340 -18.85 25.94 14.06
CA GLU A 340 -17.77 26.29 13.14
C GLU A 340 -17.80 25.49 11.84
N TYR A 341 -18.48 24.34 11.81
CA TYR A 341 -18.57 23.44 10.65
C TYR A 341 -19.94 23.49 9.99
N LYS A 342 -20.79 24.47 10.33
CA LYS A 342 -22.18 24.52 9.90
C LYS A 342 -22.33 24.37 8.38
N ASP A 343 -21.48 25.05 7.60
CA ASP A 343 -21.56 25.01 6.15
C ASP A 343 -21.10 23.65 5.60
N GLU A 344 -19.97 23.12 6.09
CA GLU A 344 -19.49 21.79 5.71
C GLU A 344 -20.51 20.69 6.06
N VAL A 345 -21.07 20.72 7.27
CA VAL A 345 -22.07 19.74 7.73
C VAL A 345 -23.36 19.84 6.91
N ASN A 346 -23.82 21.05 6.56
CA ASN A 346 -24.98 21.23 5.69
C ASN A 346 -24.76 20.63 4.29
N ASP A 347 -23.57 20.78 3.73
CA ASP A 347 -23.25 20.20 2.43
C ASP A 347 -23.17 18.68 2.47
N LEU A 348 -22.58 18.12 3.54
CA LEU A 348 -22.57 16.67 3.77
C LEU A 348 -23.99 16.11 4.00
N LEU A 349 -24.83 16.81 4.77
CA LEU A 349 -26.25 16.45 4.98
C LEU A 349 -27.04 16.42 3.67
N LYS A 350 -26.84 17.37 2.76
CA LYS A 350 -27.49 17.36 1.44
C LYS A 350 -27.13 16.09 0.67
N ILE A 351 -25.85 15.72 0.66
CA ILE A 351 -25.35 14.52 -0.04
C ILE A 351 -25.92 13.25 0.62
N HIS A 352 -25.88 13.17 1.95
CA HIS A 352 -26.40 12.04 2.71
C HIS A 352 -27.91 11.84 2.53
N ASN A 353 -28.69 12.93 2.52
CA ASN A 353 -30.13 12.87 2.25
C ASN A 353 -30.44 12.44 0.81
N GLU A 354 -29.61 12.82 -0.16
CA GLU A 354 -29.75 12.36 -1.53
C GLU A 354 -29.47 10.86 -1.65
N ILE A 355 -28.42 10.35 -0.98
CA ILE A 355 -28.15 8.90 -0.88
C ILE A 355 -29.37 8.16 -0.31
N LEU A 356 -29.96 8.68 0.77
CA LEU A 356 -31.16 8.13 1.39
C LEU A 356 -32.38 8.14 0.46
N ALA A 357 -32.59 9.23 -0.28
CA ALA A 357 -33.71 9.37 -1.19
C ALA A 357 -33.61 8.36 -2.34
N GLN A 358 -32.41 8.22 -2.92
CA GLN A 358 -32.16 7.27 -4.00
C GLN A 358 -32.16 5.81 -3.51
N PHE A 359 -31.82 5.56 -2.24
CA PHE A 359 -31.83 4.21 -1.65
C PHE A 359 -33.19 3.54 -1.59
N ARG A 360 -34.25 4.30 -1.31
CA ARG A 360 -35.61 3.74 -1.14
C ARG A 360 -36.13 3.01 -2.38
N ASP A 361 -35.40 3.11 -3.48
CA ASP A 361 -35.78 2.77 -4.84
C ASP A 361 -34.75 1.87 -5.57
N MET A 362 -33.69 1.37 -4.90
CA MET A 362 -32.48 0.77 -5.50
C MET A 362 -32.61 -0.65 -6.11
N ASN A 363 -33.81 -1.15 -6.41
CA ASN A 363 -34.01 -2.50 -6.96
C ASN A 363 -33.55 -2.68 -8.42
N SER A 364 -32.94 -1.67 -9.06
CA SER A 364 -32.59 -1.64 -10.48
C SER A 364 -31.12 -1.28 -10.70
N GLU A 365 -30.47 -1.94 -11.66
CA GLU A 365 -29.09 -1.63 -12.08
C GLU A 365 -28.94 -0.20 -12.61
N ILE A 366 -29.98 0.33 -13.24
CA ILE A 366 -29.99 1.70 -13.76
C ILE A 366 -29.91 2.69 -12.59
N LYS A 367 -30.74 2.51 -11.56
CA LYS A 367 -30.76 3.38 -10.39
C LYS A 367 -29.47 3.29 -9.57
N LEU A 368 -28.87 2.10 -9.51
CA LEU A 368 -27.57 1.91 -8.88
C LEU A 368 -26.46 2.67 -9.63
N ALA A 369 -26.46 2.60 -10.96
CA ALA A 369 -25.51 3.34 -11.80
C ALA A 369 -25.72 4.87 -11.71
N GLU A 370 -26.97 5.33 -11.63
CA GLU A 370 -27.31 6.75 -11.42
C GLU A 370 -26.75 7.27 -10.09
N LEU A 371 -26.94 6.52 -9.00
CA LEU A 371 -26.38 6.88 -7.70
C LEU A 371 -24.85 6.86 -7.74
N ASN A 372 -24.23 5.83 -8.29
CA ASN A 372 -22.77 5.77 -8.39
C ASN A 372 -22.22 6.99 -9.14
N LYS A 373 -22.84 7.36 -10.27
CA LYS A 373 -22.48 8.57 -11.03
C LYS A 373 -22.69 9.84 -10.22
N TYR A 374 -23.77 9.94 -9.45
CA TYR A 374 -23.99 11.06 -8.53
C TYR A 374 -22.85 11.14 -7.50
N LEU A 375 -22.50 10.03 -6.87
CA LEU A 375 -21.43 9.96 -5.88
C LEU A 375 -20.07 10.32 -6.48
N ASP A 376 -19.74 9.85 -7.68
CA ASP A 376 -18.52 10.25 -8.40
C ASP A 376 -18.43 11.77 -8.61
N ASN A 377 -19.55 12.43 -8.92
CA ASN A 377 -19.61 13.88 -9.07
C ASN A 377 -19.52 14.64 -7.74
N LYS A 378 -19.81 13.98 -6.60
CA LYS A 378 -19.76 14.57 -5.26
C LYS A 378 -18.50 14.22 -4.48
N ASP A 379 -17.70 13.29 -4.98
CA ASP A 379 -16.52 12.73 -4.32
C ASP A 379 -15.62 13.84 -3.76
N LEU A 380 -15.17 14.74 -4.63
CA LEU A 380 -14.30 15.86 -4.25
C LEU A 380 -14.94 16.77 -3.18
N ASN A 381 -16.24 17.01 -3.27
CA ASN A 381 -16.95 17.87 -2.30
C ASN A 381 -16.95 17.24 -0.90
N VAL A 382 -17.17 15.93 -0.82
CA VAL A 382 -17.13 15.18 0.45
C VAL A 382 -15.72 15.22 1.05
N TYR A 383 -14.69 14.92 0.24
CA TYR A 383 -13.30 14.98 0.69
C TYR A 383 -12.92 16.37 1.19
N VAL A 384 -13.26 17.43 0.45
CA VAL A 384 -12.94 18.81 0.83
C VAL A 384 -13.66 19.23 2.11
N ALA A 385 -14.95 18.91 2.26
CA ALA A 385 -15.70 19.23 3.48
C ALA A 385 -15.10 18.52 4.71
N CYS A 386 -14.81 17.22 4.61
CA CYS A 386 -14.18 16.48 5.69
C CYS A 386 -12.77 17.02 6.00
N ALA A 387 -11.97 17.32 4.98
CA ALA A 387 -10.62 17.89 5.17
C ALA A 387 -10.65 19.24 5.88
N LYS A 388 -11.63 20.12 5.57
CA LYS A 388 -11.80 21.40 6.28
C LYS A 388 -12.12 21.21 7.76
N ILE A 389 -13.03 20.30 8.10
CA ILE A 389 -13.37 19.95 9.48
C ILE A 389 -12.12 19.45 10.22
N ILE A 390 -11.39 18.53 9.59
CA ILE A 390 -10.17 17.97 10.18
C ILE A 390 -9.11 19.06 10.37
N ASN A 391 -8.83 19.86 9.36
CA ASN A 391 -7.79 20.90 9.41
C ASN A 391 -8.08 21.97 10.48
N LYS A 392 -9.36 22.32 10.71
CA LYS A 392 -9.74 23.22 11.81
C LYS A 392 -9.41 22.66 13.19
N ASN A 393 -9.32 21.34 13.31
CA ASN A 393 -8.93 20.64 14.53
C ASN A 393 -7.43 20.38 14.63
N ILE A 394 -6.61 20.85 13.69
CA ILE A 394 -5.16 20.76 13.76
C ILE A 394 -4.65 22.09 14.29
N ASP A 395 -4.39 22.16 15.60
CA ASP A 395 -4.13 23.42 16.30
C ASP A 395 -2.81 24.10 15.88
N ASN A 396 -1.87 23.35 15.29
CA ASN A 396 -0.55 23.85 14.98
C ASN A 396 0.10 23.11 13.80
N THR A 397 -0.10 23.59 12.58
CA THR A 397 0.57 23.03 11.39
C THR A 397 2.10 23.19 11.46
N ASP A 398 2.60 24.28 12.05
CA ASP A 398 4.04 24.53 12.19
C ASP A 398 4.73 23.48 13.06
N LYS A 399 4.02 22.94 14.05
CA LYS A 399 4.47 21.83 14.89
C LYS A 399 4.78 20.59 14.06
N PHE A 400 3.89 20.20 13.15
CA PHE A 400 4.08 19.05 12.25
C PHE A 400 5.15 19.32 11.18
N MET A 401 5.29 20.58 10.75
CA MET A 401 6.40 20.99 9.88
C MET A 401 7.76 20.86 10.57
N ALA A 402 7.84 21.21 11.84
CA ALA A 402 9.04 21.03 12.65
C ALA A 402 9.38 19.55 12.84
N ASP A 403 8.37 18.71 13.11
CA ASP A 403 8.53 17.25 13.19
C ASP A 403 9.02 16.68 11.86
N PHE A 404 8.41 17.10 10.75
CA PHE A 404 8.85 16.69 9.43
C PHE A 404 10.29 17.11 9.14
N LYS A 405 10.71 18.30 9.58
CA LYS A 405 12.10 18.76 9.41
C LYS A 405 13.09 17.83 10.11
N ILE A 406 12.78 17.37 11.33
CA ILE A 406 13.60 16.38 12.05
C ILE A 406 13.73 15.09 11.24
N LEU A 407 12.60 14.60 10.73
CA LEU A 407 12.57 13.37 9.93
C LEU A 407 13.35 13.56 8.61
N ASN A 408 13.13 14.65 7.88
CA ASN A 408 13.80 14.94 6.61
C ASN A 408 15.31 15.20 6.77
N ASP A 409 15.74 15.70 7.93
CA ASP A 409 17.16 15.89 8.23
C ASP A 409 17.93 14.57 8.26
N VAL A 410 17.32 13.47 8.73
CA VAL A 410 17.94 12.14 8.71
C VAL A 410 18.19 11.67 7.27
N PHE A 411 17.22 11.88 6.37
CA PHE A 411 17.35 11.60 4.94
C PHE A 411 18.52 12.39 4.33
N LYS A 412 18.56 13.70 4.55
CA LYS A 412 19.57 14.59 3.98
C LYS A 412 20.97 14.32 4.54
N LYS A 413 21.14 14.17 5.85
CA LYS A 413 22.44 13.91 6.48
C LYS A 413 23.05 12.56 6.10
N SER A 414 22.21 11.62 5.66
CA SER A 414 22.67 10.32 5.15
C SER A 414 23.18 10.38 3.70
N GLY A 415 23.13 11.54 3.05
CA GLY A 415 23.58 11.76 1.68
C GLY A 415 22.67 11.14 0.62
N TYR A 416 21.40 10.87 0.95
CA TYR A 416 20.42 10.39 -0.02
C TYR A 416 19.74 11.55 -0.75
N HIS A 417 19.44 11.30 -2.02
CA HIS A 417 18.72 12.20 -2.89
C HIS A 417 17.62 11.44 -3.63
N SER A 418 16.52 12.12 -3.92
CA SER A 418 15.50 11.58 -4.82
C SER A 418 15.90 11.84 -6.27
N MET A 419 15.71 10.83 -7.10
CA MET A 419 15.89 10.89 -8.54
C MET A 419 14.61 10.38 -9.20
N ASP A 420 14.01 11.23 -10.04
CA ASP A 420 12.79 10.88 -10.76
C ASP A 420 13.15 10.29 -12.13
N LEU A 421 12.67 9.07 -12.37
CA LEU A 421 12.88 8.28 -13.57
C LEU A 421 11.60 8.23 -14.41
N TYR A 422 11.80 8.31 -15.72
CA TYR A 422 10.76 8.14 -16.72
C TYR A 422 11.22 7.10 -17.73
N TRP A 423 10.68 5.90 -17.60
CA TRP A 423 10.92 4.82 -18.55
C TRP A 423 10.21 5.13 -19.88
N ILE A 424 10.95 5.02 -20.98
CA ILE A 424 10.39 5.16 -22.33
C ILE A 424 10.12 3.80 -22.95
N ASN A 425 11.02 2.85 -22.69
CA ASN A 425 10.94 1.45 -23.08
C ASN A 425 11.92 0.66 -22.21
N LYS A 426 12.00 -0.65 -22.45
CA LYS A 426 12.82 -1.59 -21.67
C LYS A 426 14.32 -1.25 -21.66
N ASP A 427 14.79 -0.52 -22.66
CA ASP A 427 16.20 -0.24 -22.88
C ASP A 427 16.57 1.21 -22.55
N THR A 428 15.61 2.12 -22.33
CA THR A 428 15.87 3.57 -22.21
C THR A 428 15.06 4.23 -21.09
N VAL A 429 15.78 4.96 -20.23
CA VAL A 429 15.23 5.70 -19.09
C VAL A 429 15.69 7.14 -19.11
N TYR A 430 14.78 8.07 -18.92
CA TYR A 430 15.12 9.47 -18.67
C TYR A 430 15.18 9.79 -17.19
N ILE A 431 16.16 10.59 -16.79
CA ILE A 431 16.32 11.15 -15.46
C ILE A 431 15.85 12.60 -15.51
N ALA A 432 14.84 12.94 -14.71
CA ALA A 432 14.35 14.31 -14.60
C ALA A 432 15.40 15.20 -13.94
N ARG A 433 15.56 16.45 -14.41
CA ARG A 433 16.38 17.46 -13.73
C ARG A 433 15.64 18.02 -12.52
N ASN A 434 16.18 17.80 -11.33
CA ASN A 434 15.74 18.35 -10.05
C ASN A 434 16.93 19.02 -9.32
N GLU A 435 16.76 19.47 -8.09
CA GLU A 435 17.83 20.13 -7.32
C GLU A 435 19.13 19.31 -7.23
N PHE A 436 19.03 17.98 -7.18
CA PHE A 436 20.17 17.07 -7.16
C PHE A 436 20.72 16.78 -8.56
N THR A 437 19.85 16.45 -9.52
CA THR A 437 20.29 15.98 -10.85
C THR A 437 20.58 17.12 -11.84
N LYS A 438 20.21 18.37 -11.53
CA LYS A 438 20.40 19.52 -12.45
C LYS A 438 21.86 19.83 -12.75
N THR A 439 22.79 19.50 -11.86
CA THR A 439 24.24 19.70 -12.05
C THR A 439 24.94 18.48 -12.65
N LEU A 440 24.25 17.34 -12.76
CA LEU A 440 24.84 16.13 -13.34
C LEU A 440 24.99 16.26 -14.85
N THR A 441 26.08 15.68 -15.36
CA THR A 441 26.34 15.50 -16.79
C THR A 441 26.11 14.04 -17.17
N GLN A 442 26.04 13.74 -18.48
CA GLN A 442 25.90 12.37 -18.97
C GLN A 442 27.03 11.45 -18.48
N LYS A 443 28.23 12.00 -18.21
CA LYS A 443 29.38 11.26 -17.68
C LYS A 443 29.21 10.85 -16.21
N ASP A 444 28.39 11.60 -15.45
CA ASP A 444 28.11 11.29 -14.04
C ASP A 444 27.07 10.17 -13.90
N ILE A 445 26.25 9.94 -14.93
CA ILE A 445 25.12 9.00 -14.87
C ILE A 445 25.58 7.55 -14.74
N LEU A 446 26.49 7.07 -15.59
CA LEU A 446 26.91 5.67 -15.53
C LEU A 446 27.51 5.29 -14.14
N PRO A 447 28.41 6.10 -13.55
CA PRO A 447 28.85 5.90 -12.17
C PRO A 447 27.71 5.87 -11.16
N LEU A 448 26.77 6.83 -11.22
CA LEU A 448 25.61 6.91 -10.33
C LEU A 448 24.75 5.65 -10.39
N ILE A 449 24.41 5.18 -11.59
CA ILE A 449 23.59 3.97 -11.80
C ILE A 449 24.31 2.74 -11.23
N LYS A 450 25.61 2.61 -11.48
CA LYS A 450 26.42 1.49 -10.98
C LYS A 450 26.54 1.50 -9.45
N GLU A 451 26.80 2.66 -8.84
CA GLU A 451 26.95 2.83 -7.39
C GLU A 451 25.66 2.47 -6.63
N ASN A 452 24.50 2.67 -7.26
CA ASN A 452 23.20 2.43 -6.64
C ASN A 452 22.53 1.11 -7.09
N GLY A 453 23.25 0.26 -7.83
CA GLY A 453 22.72 -1.04 -8.28
C GLY A 453 21.46 -0.93 -9.15
N LEU A 454 21.31 0.17 -9.90
CA LEU A 454 20.16 0.38 -10.78
C LEU A 454 20.28 -0.47 -12.07
N PRO A 455 19.15 -0.78 -12.76
CA PRO A 455 19.15 -1.53 -14.02
C PRO A 455 20.19 -1.03 -15.02
N GLN A 456 20.89 -1.91 -15.73
CA GLN A 456 21.92 -1.49 -16.68
C GLN A 456 21.33 -1.19 -18.07
N VAL A 457 20.57 -0.09 -18.16
CA VAL A 457 19.87 0.39 -19.36
C VAL A 457 20.40 1.74 -19.82
N ASN A 458 19.92 2.26 -20.96
CA ASN A 458 20.35 3.55 -21.50
C ASN A 458 19.71 4.72 -20.74
N TYR A 459 20.42 5.27 -19.76
CA TYR A 459 19.98 6.46 -19.05
C TYR A 459 20.34 7.75 -19.78
N LYS A 460 19.40 8.69 -19.84
CA LYS A 460 19.59 10.02 -20.42
C LYS A 460 19.04 11.10 -19.49
N LEU A 461 19.69 12.25 -19.44
CA LEU A 461 19.14 13.41 -18.73
C LEU A 461 18.04 14.09 -19.55
N LEU A 462 16.88 14.34 -18.94
CA LEU A 462 15.79 15.10 -19.55
C LEU A 462 16.02 16.61 -19.36
N ASN A 463 15.78 17.40 -20.40
CA ASN A 463 15.75 18.87 -20.28
C ASN A 463 14.37 19.38 -19.81
N GLU A 464 13.32 18.60 -20.06
CA GLU A 464 11.97 18.88 -19.57
C GLU A 464 11.75 18.23 -18.20
N THR A 465 10.73 18.65 -17.45
CA THR A 465 10.41 18.12 -16.11
C THR A 465 9.30 17.07 -16.12
N LYS A 466 8.61 16.86 -17.25
CA LYS A 466 7.48 15.92 -17.34
C LYS A 466 7.35 15.32 -18.73
N LEU A 467 7.34 13.99 -18.81
CA LEU A 467 6.97 13.26 -20.03
C LEU A 467 5.49 12.86 -19.93
N LEU A 468 4.67 13.40 -20.84
CA LEU A 468 3.25 13.02 -20.93
C LEU A 468 3.12 11.53 -21.24
N GLY A 469 2.17 10.85 -20.58
CA GLY A 469 1.87 9.43 -20.80
C GLY A 469 2.77 8.42 -20.11
N ASN A 470 3.89 8.81 -19.49
CA ASN A 470 4.73 7.89 -18.71
C ASN A 470 4.65 8.20 -17.21
N LYS A 471 4.47 7.15 -16.39
CA LYS A 471 4.47 7.28 -14.95
C LYS A 471 5.89 7.59 -14.46
N LYS A 472 5.96 8.57 -13.56
CA LYS A 472 7.17 8.89 -12.80
C LYS A 472 7.46 7.80 -11.78
N GLU A 473 8.66 7.26 -11.79
CA GLU A 473 9.21 6.41 -10.72
C GLU A 473 10.23 7.22 -9.92
N THR A 474 10.05 7.35 -8.61
CA THR A 474 11.04 8.01 -7.74
C THR A 474 11.93 6.96 -7.10
N VAL A 475 13.23 7.00 -7.39
CA VAL A 475 14.26 6.20 -6.73
C VAL A 475 15.08 7.07 -5.78
N TYR A 476 15.67 6.45 -4.75
CA TYR A 476 16.54 7.13 -3.80
C TYR A 476 17.97 6.67 -4.00
N VAL A 477 18.87 7.62 -4.20
CA VAL A 477 20.25 7.35 -4.60
C VAL A 477 21.24 8.13 -3.74
N ARG A 478 22.45 7.60 -3.62
CA ARG A 478 23.63 8.28 -3.07
C ARG A 478 24.66 8.43 -4.18
N TYR A 479 25.36 9.54 -4.21
CA TYR A 479 26.39 9.77 -5.22
C TYR A 479 27.43 10.77 -4.73
N LYS A 480 28.71 10.39 -4.81
CA LYS A 480 29.82 11.23 -4.33
C LYS A 480 29.59 11.73 -2.90
N SER A 481 29.04 10.88 -2.03
CA SER A 481 28.75 11.23 -0.64
C SER A 481 30.03 11.61 0.11
N THR A 482 29.94 12.69 0.87
CA THR A 482 31.01 13.22 1.72
C THR A 482 31.35 12.27 2.85
N GLU A 483 32.53 12.43 3.46
CA GLU A 483 32.94 11.66 4.63
C GLU A 483 31.95 11.83 5.80
N ALA A 484 31.42 13.05 5.99
CA ALA A 484 30.42 13.33 7.01
C ALA A 484 29.11 12.55 6.78
N GLU A 485 28.63 12.50 5.53
CA GLU A 485 27.43 11.73 5.17
C GLU A 485 27.65 10.23 5.31
N ASN A 486 28.82 9.72 4.92
CA ASN A 486 29.18 8.32 5.11
C ASN A 486 29.25 7.93 6.58
N LYS A 487 29.86 8.79 7.41
CA LYS A 487 29.91 8.60 8.86
C LYS A 487 28.51 8.61 9.48
N TYR A 488 27.68 9.58 9.09
CA TYR A 488 26.31 9.68 9.60
C TYR A 488 25.46 8.47 9.20
N LEU A 489 25.54 8.03 7.93
CA LEU A 489 24.84 6.82 7.48
C LEU A 489 25.29 5.60 8.29
N LYS A 490 26.60 5.46 8.52
CA LYS A 490 27.11 4.34 9.31
C LYS A 490 26.57 4.34 10.74
N GLU A 491 26.55 5.51 11.38
CA GLU A 491 25.96 5.69 12.72
C GLU A 491 24.45 5.37 12.72
N LEU A 492 23.73 5.77 11.67
CA LEU A 492 22.32 5.44 11.49
C LEU A 492 22.12 3.92 11.36
N GLU A 493 22.82 3.28 10.43
CA GLU A 493 22.76 1.83 10.20
C GLU A 493 23.08 1.04 11.48
N ASP A 494 24.12 1.43 12.20
CA ASP A 494 24.51 0.77 13.44
C ASP A 494 23.42 0.85 14.52
N LYS A 495 22.74 2.01 14.66
CA LYS A 495 21.58 2.16 15.55
C LYS A 495 20.40 1.28 15.09
N LEU A 496 20.13 1.21 13.79
CA LEU A 496 19.03 0.40 13.25
C LEU A 496 19.31 -1.11 13.39
N LEU A 497 20.56 -1.54 13.23
CA LEU A 497 20.97 -2.93 13.45
C LEU A 497 21.01 -3.30 14.94
N GLN A 498 21.39 -2.35 15.81
CA GLN A 498 21.27 -2.55 17.26
C GLN A 498 19.80 -2.73 17.66
N ASP A 499 18.89 -1.93 17.09
CA ASP A 499 17.45 -2.13 17.24
C ASP A 499 17.03 -3.51 16.75
N LYS A 500 17.45 -3.96 15.56
CA LYS A 500 17.20 -5.33 15.05
C LYS A 500 17.58 -6.43 16.05
N LYS A 501 18.73 -6.30 16.73
CA LYS A 501 19.18 -7.27 17.76
C LYS A 501 18.31 -7.24 19.02
N ASN A 502 17.85 -6.04 19.39
CA ASN A 502 16.96 -5.80 20.53
C ASN A 502 15.49 -6.04 20.20
N PHE A 503 15.17 -6.17 18.91
CA PHE A 503 13.89 -6.49 18.32
C PHE A 503 13.51 -7.93 18.66
N LYS A 504 13.35 -8.22 19.95
CA LYS A 504 12.54 -9.35 20.38
C LYS A 504 11.14 -9.02 19.88
N ILE A 505 10.55 -9.89 19.08
CA ILE A 505 9.12 -9.87 18.69
C ILE A 505 8.29 -9.87 20.00
N LYS A 506 8.16 -8.70 20.62
CA LYS A 506 7.56 -8.43 21.93
C LYS A 506 6.92 -7.05 21.86
N ARG A 507 6.11 -6.78 20.83
CA ARG A 507 5.02 -5.83 21.02
C ARG A 507 3.96 -6.56 21.84
N LYS A 508 3.68 -6.01 23.03
CA LYS A 508 2.88 -6.61 24.11
C LYS A 508 1.46 -6.91 23.63
N TYR A 509 0.96 -8.10 23.93
CA TYR A 509 -0.45 -8.46 23.78
C TYR A 509 -1.30 -7.47 24.59
N LEU A 510 -2.17 -6.71 23.93
CA LEU A 510 -3.31 -6.09 24.59
C LEU A 510 -4.43 -7.12 24.52
N PHE A 511 -4.75 -7.70 25.67
CA PHE A 511 -5.81 -8.70 25.86
C PHE A 511 -7.19 -8.05 25.80
#